data_AF-A0A2D8M255-F1
#
_entry.id   AF-A0A2D8M255-F1
#
_cell.length_a   1.000
_cell.length_b   1.000
_cell.length_c   1.000
_cell.angle_alpha   90.00
_cell.angle_beta   90.00
_cell.angle_gamma   90.00
#
_symmetry.space_group_name_H-M   'P 1'
#
loop_
_entity.id
_entity.type
_entity.pdbx_description
1 polymer ?
#
loop_
_entity_poly.entity_id
_entity_poly.type
_entity_poly.pdbx_seq_one_letter_code
_entity_poly.pdbx_strand_id
1 'polypeptide(L)'
;MGNTSLKTINHQHNLPHSGSDISETDNHSDLLEQRDVEVKALISLADRIENEVKDGSFEDALRSNSRLWGLFYDKAMTDRALSKSMEFQDYKLNENIIKLANFVFKKTAVVLDKKDYGQAAILARLNREIADGLKS
;
A
#
# COMPACT_ATOMS: atom_id res chain seq x y z
N MET A 1 19.16 -57.16 -47.70
CA MET A 1 19.48 -56.42 -48.94
C MET A 1 19.01 -54.99 -48.76
N GLY A 2 19.88 -54.01 -49.05
CA GLY A 2 19.47 -52.62 -49.29
C GLY A 2 19.83 -51.59 -48.20
N ASN A 3 21.03 -51.02 -48.31
CA ASN A 3 21.49 -49.80 -47.62
C ASN A 3 20.73 -48.55 -48.09
N THR A 4 20.61 -47.53 -47.23
CA THR A 4 20.89 -46.08 -47.42
C THR A 4 20.02 -45.24 -46.48
N SER A 5 20.33 -44.04 -46.00
CA SER A 5 21.54 -43.28 -45.67
C SER A 5 21.01 -41.93 -45.14
N LEU A 6 21.64 -41.36 -44.12
CA LEU A 6 21.33 -40.04 -43.56
C LEU A 6 21.37 -38.93 -44.61
N LYS A 7 20.41 -37.98 -44.52
CA LYS A 7 20.62 -36.59 -44.96
C LYS A 7 20.06 -35.63 -43.93
N THR A 8 20.98 -35.05 -43.18
CA THR A 8 20.85 -33.77 -42.47
C THR A 8 20.56 -32.67 -43.47
N ILE A 9 19.52 -31.87 -43.24
CA ILE A 9 19.43 -30.51 -43.80
C ILE A 9 19.06 -29.57 -42.65
N ASN A 10 20.05 -28.76 -42.29
CA ASN A 10 19.92 -27.57 -41.46
C ASN A 10 18.89 -26.62 -42.08
N HIS A 11 17.85 -26.27 -41.32
CA HIS A 11 17.22 -24.96 -41.44
C HIS A 11 17.29 -24.28 -40.09
N GLN A 12 18.15 -23.26 -40.03
CA GLN A 12 18.20 -22.27 -38.97
C GLN A 12 16.82 -21.65 -38.84
N HIS A 13 16.08 -22.02 -37.80
CA HIS A 13 14.98 -21.21 -37.32
C HIS A 13 15.59 -20.01 -36.60
N ASN A 14 15.64 -18.87 -37.29
CA ASN A 14 15.81 -17.57 -36.66
C ASN A 14 14.66 -17.37 -35.67
N LEU A 15 14.89 -17.67 -34.40
CA LEU A 15 14.09 -17.18 -33.30
C LEU A 15 14.29 -15.66 -33.22
N PRO A 16 13.23 -14.83 -33.23
CA PRO A 16 13.38 -13.46 -32.79
C PRO A 16 13.70 -13.49 -31.28
N HIS A 17 14.96 -13.20 -30.94
CA HIS A 17 15.30 -12.63 -29.64
C HIS A 17 14.70 -11.23 -29.59
N SER A 18 13.40 -11.15 -29.31
CA SER A 18 12.82 -9.93 -28.77
C SER A 18 13.11 -9.98 -27.28
N GLY A 19 14.29 -9.47 -26.90
CA GLY A 19 14.62 -9.18 -25.52
C GLY A 19 13.59 -8.19 -24.99
N SER A 20 12.65 -8.69 -24.20
CA SER A 20 11.77 -7.88 -23.37
C SER A 20 12.57 -7.39 -22.18
N ASP A 21 13.49 -6.45 -22.41
CA ASP A 21 14.08 -5.58 -21.38
C ASP A 21 13.11 -4.42 -21.08
N ILE A 22 11.86 -4.75 -20.77
CA ILE A 22 10.83 -3.81 -20.32
C ILE A 22 10.08 -4.51 -19.19
N SER A 23 10.55 -4.38 -17.95
CA SER A 23 9.68 -4.72 -16.80
C SER A 23 10.15 -4.26 -15.42
N GLU A 24 11.36 -3.73 -15.23
CA GLU A 24 11.80 -3.33 -13.87
C GLU A 24 11.74 -1.81 -13.63
N THR A 25 12.00 -0.98 -14.64
CA THR A 25 12.02 0.48 -14.49
C THR A 25 10.64 1.10 -14.30
N ASP A 26 9.62 0.57 -14.98
CA ASP A 26 8.26 1.13 -14.94
C ASP A 26 7.57 0.83 -13.60
N ASN A 27 7.70 -0.41 -13.09
CA ASN A 27 7.12 -0.82 -11.81
C ASN A 27 7.68 -0.05 -10.61
N HIS A 28 8.97 0.32 -10.64
CA HIS A 28 9.57 1.10 -9.56
C HIS A 28 9.07 2.55 -9.54
N SER A 29 8.85 3.15 -10.72
CA SER A 29 8.30 4.51 -10.84
C SER A 29 6.88 4.59 -10.29
N ASP A 30 6.03 3.62 -10.65
CA ASP A 30 4.63 3.57 -10.21
C ASP A 30 4.50 3.37 -8.69
N LEU A 31 5.37 2.55 -8.10
CA LEU A 31 5.41 2.34 -6.65
C LEU A 31 5.86 3.59 -5.88
N LEU A 32 6.82 4.36 -6.42
CA LEU A 32 7.23 5.63 -5.84
C LEU A 32 6.11 6.67 -5.93
N GLU A 33 5.44 6.76 -7.07
CA GLU A 33 4.30 7.67 -7.24
C GLU A 33 3.16 7.32 -6.28
N GLN A 34 2.83 6.04 -6.12
CA GLN A 34 1.84 5.60 -5.15
C GLN A 34 2.23 6.01 -3.72
N ARG A 35 3.48 5.77 -3.31
CA ARG A 35 3.96 6.14 -1.98
C ARG A 35 3.90 7.65 -1.74
N ASP A 36 4.24 8.45 -2.73
CA ASP A 36 4.13 9.91 -2.64
C ASP A 36 2.68 10.37 -2.44
N VAL A 37 1.72 9.73 -3.10
CA VAL A 37 0.30 10.00 -2.92
C VAL A 37 -0.15 9.62 -1.50
N GLU A 38 0.25 8.45 -1.01
CA GLU A 38 -0.06 7.98 0.34
C GLU A 38 0.50 8.92 1.41
N VAL A 39 1.76 9.35 1.26
CA VAL A 39 2.42 10.32 2.15
C VAL A 39 1.66 11.64 2.17
N LYS A 40 1.33 12.20 0.99
CA LYS A 40 0.59 13.46 0.89
C LYS A 40 -0.80 13.36 1.53
N ALA A 41 -1.50 12.24 1.33
CA ALA A 41 -2.80 12.00 1.93
C ALA A 41 -2.74 11.94 3.47
N LEU A 42 -1.76 11.20 4.02
CA LEU A 42 -1.53 11.09 5.46
C LEU A 42 -1.23 12.45 6.10
N ILE A 43 -0.32 13.23 5.51
CA ILE A 43 0.05 14.57 6.02
C ILE A 43 -1.14 15.53 5.93
N SER A 44 -1.85 15.56 4.80
CA SER A 44 -3.01 16.43 4.63
C SER A 44 -4.10 16.15 5.68
N LEU A 45 -4.36 14.87 5.98
CA LEU A 45 -5.32 14.50 7.01
C LEU A 45 -4.83 14.81 8.43
N ALA A 46 -3.53 14.67 8.70
CA ALA A 46 -2.94 15.08 9.97
C ALA A 46 -3.14 16.58 10.21
N ASP A 47 -2.84 17.41 9.20
CA ASP A 47 -2.99 18.86 9.26
C ASP A 47 -4.44 19.26 9.51
N ARG A 48 -5.40 18.59 8.86
CA ARG A 48 -6.83 18.85 9.06
C ARG A 48 -7.30 18.47 10.46
N ILE A 49 -6.90 17.30 10.97
CA ILE A 49 -7.28 16.86 12.32
C ILE A 49 -6.73 17.81 13.40
N GLU A 50 -5.51 18.31 13.24
CA GLU A 50 -4.90 19.24 14.20
C GLU A 50 -5.51 20.64 14.12
N ASN A 51 -5.65 21.19 12.91
CA ASN A 51 -5.89 22.61 12.73
C ASN A 51 -7.36 22.99 12.47
N GLU A 52 -8.22 22.04 12.05
CA GLU A 52 -9.63 22.36 11.82
C GLU A 52 -10.37 22.63 13.13
N VAL A 53 -11.31 23.58 13.04
CA VAL A 53 -12.30 23.88 14.07
C VAL A 53 -13.06 22.61 14.37
N LYS A 54 -13.37 22.35 15.65
CA LYS A 54 -14.04 21.12 16.09
C LYS A 54 -15.54 21.12 15.79
N ASP A 55 -15.85 21.27 14.52
CA ASP A 55 -17.17 21.29 13.90
C ASP A 55 -17.29 20.14 12.87
N GLY A 56 -18.23 20.25 11.93
CA GLY A 56 -18.45 19.24 10.90
C GLY A 56 -17.23 18.99 10.00
N SER A 57 -16.39 20.00 9.75
CA SER A 57 -15.17 19.85 8.94
C SER A 57 -14.19 18.88 9.59
N PHE A 58 -13.97 19.05 10.90
CA PHE A 58 -13.12 18.18 11.69
C PHE A 58 -13.67 16.75 11.79
N GLU A 59 -14.98 16.57 11.95
CA GLU A 59 -15.59 15.25 11.90
C GLU A 59 -15.39 14.58 10.53
N ASP A 60 -15.50 15.35 9.45
CA ASP A 60 -15.21 14.87 8.09
C ASP A 60 -13.75 14.51 7.90
N ALA A 61 -12.82 15.24 8.51
CA ALA A 61 -11.39 14.89 8.51
C ALA A 61 -11.15 13.55 9.23
N LEU A 62 -11.79 13.32 10.39
CA LEU A 62 -11.70 12.04 11.11
C LEU A 62 -12.28 10.87 10.30
N ARG A 63 -13.43 11.08 9.65
CA ARG A 63 -14.05 10.06 8.78
C ARG A 63 -13.18 9.78 7.55
N SER A 64 -12.63 10.83 6.94
CA SER A 64 -11.72 10.70 5.80
C SER A 64 -10.44 9.96 6.19
N ASN A 65 -9.90 10.23 7.38
CA ASN A 65 -8.79 9.49 7.94
C ASN A 65 -9.12 8.00 8.12
N SER A 66 -10.28 7.69 8.69
CA SER A 66 -10.72 6.30 8.80
C SER A 66 -10.88 5.61 7.44
N ARG A 67 -11.32 6.34 6.40
CA ARG A 67 -11.44 5.79 5.04
C ARG A 67 -10.07 5.50 4.42
N LEU A 68 -9.10 6.40 4.56
CA LEU A 68 -7.73 6.18 4.09
C LEU A 68 -7.12 4.93 4.74
N TRP A 69 -7.28 4.79 6.05
CA TRP A 69 -6.82 3.60 6.77
C TRP A 69 -7.58 2.32 6.37
N GLY A 70 -8.80 2.45 5.85
CA GLY A 70 -9.53 1.37 5.19
C GLY A 70 -8.78 0.83 3.96
N LEU A 71 -8.21 1.72 3.14
CA LEU A 71 -7.44 1.32 1.95
C LEU A 71 -6.17 0.55 2.34
N PHE A 72 -5.44 1.02 3.37
CA PHE A 72 -4.28 0.29 3.89
C PHE A 72 -4.65 -1.08 4.46
N TYR A 73 -5.78 -1.16 5.17
CA TYR A 73 -6.29 -2.40 5.71
C TYR A 73 -6.64 -3.40 4.61
N ASP A 74 -7.40 -2.96 3.59
CA ASP A 74 -7.84 -3.82 2.48
C ASP A 74 -6.64 -4.36 1.69
N LYS A 75 -5.64 -3.50 1.44
CA LYS A 75 -4.38 -3.91 0.80
C LYS A 75 -3.64 -4.95 1.65
N ALA A 76 -3.41 -4.68 2.93
CA ALA A 76 -2.70 -5.60 3.83
C ALA A 76 -3.43 -6.95 3.99
N MET A 77 -4.76 -6.94 4.02
CA MET A 77 -5.57 -8.17 4.04
C MET A 77 -5.47 -8.94 2.74
N THR A 78 -5.48 -8.26 1.59
CA THR A 78 -5.33 -8.88 0.27
C THR A 78 -3.95 -9.53 0.14
N ASP A 79 -2.89 -8.79 0.47
CA ASP A 79 -1.51 -9.27 0.42
C ASP A 79 -1.33 -10.48 1.34
N ARG A 80 -1.90 -10.44 2.55
CA ARG A 80 -1.92 -11.57 3.48
C ARG A 80 -2.75 -12.77 2.95
N ALA A 81 -3.89 -12.55 2.29
CA ALA A 81 -4.71 -13.65 1.79
C ALA A 81 -4.01 -14.42 0.66
N LEU A 82 -3.13 -13.75 -0.09
CA LEU A 82 -2.33 -14.33 -1.18
C LEU A 82 -1.07 -15.07 -0.68
N SER A 83 -0.86 -15.18 0.64
CA SER A 83 0.42 -15.52 1.28
C SER A 83 0.86 -16.99 1.25
N LYS A 84 0.63 -17.75 0.18
CA LYS A 84 1.11 -19.16 0.13
C LYS A 84 2.64 -19.28 0.24
N SER A 85 3.38 -18.21 -0.06
CA SER A 85 4.85 -18.15 -0.01
C SER A 85 5.39 -16.79 0.45
N MET A 86 4.61 -16.03 1.22
CA MET A 86 5.04 -14.71 1.69
C MET A 86 6.20 -14.84 2.69
N GLU A 87 7.20 -13.97 2.56
CA GLU A 87 8.27 -13.90 3.55
C GLU A 87 7.71 -13.50 4.92
N PHE A 88 8.31 -14.02 5.98
CA PHE A 88 7.84 -13.79 7.35
C PHE A 88 7.78 -12.30 7.73
N GLN A 89 8.66 -11.47 7.15
CA GLN A 89 8.68 -10.03 7.40
C GLN A 89 7.49 -9.32 6.77
N ASP A 90 7.14 -9.67 5.53
CA ASP A 90 5.97 -9.10 4.84
C ASP A 90 4.66 -9.49 5.54
N TYR A 91 4.58 -10.74 6.01
CA TYR A 91 3.44 -11.18 6.81
C TYR A 91 3.28 -10.34 8.09
N LYS A 92 4.39 -10.13 8.81
CA LYS A 92 4.41 -9.30 10.03
C LYS A 92 4.05 -7.85 9.75
N LEU A 93 4.54 -7.29 8.64
CA LEU A 93 4.22 -5.93 8.22
C LEU A 93 2.71 -5.80 7.99
N ASN A 94 2.12 -6.71 7.21
CA ASN A 94 0.69 -6.73 6.95
C ASN A 94 -0.14 -6.85 8.24
N GLU A 95 0.26 -7.73 9.17
CA GLU A 95 -0.36 -7.85 10.49
C GLU A 95 -0.28 -6.55 11.31
N ASN A 96 0.85 -5.84 11.26
CA ASN A 96 1.01 -4.57 11.96
C ASN A 96 0.13 -3.47 11.33
N ILE A 97 0.05 -3.41 10.01
CA ILE A 97 -0.85 -2.46 9.30
C ILE A 97 -2.31 -2.73 9.69
N ILE A 98 -2.74 -4.00 9.68
CA ILE A 98 -4.08 -4.41 10.10
C ILE A 98 -4.39 -3.96 11.54
N LYS A 99 -3.44 -4.12 12.46
CA LYS A 99 -3.61 -3.69 13.87
C LYS A 99 -3.71 -2.18 14.00
N LEU A 100 -2.88 -1.43 13.27
CA LEU A 100 -2.91 0.03 13.24
C LEU A 100 -4.22 0.56 12.68
N ALA A 101 -4.68 0.02 11.55
CA ALA A 101 -5.98 0.39 10.97
C ALA A 101 -7.13 0.16 11.97
N ASN A 102 -7.15 -1.00 12.64
CA ASN A 102 -8.14 -1.28 13.67
C ASN A 102 -8.08 -0.31 14.86
N PHE A 103 -6.88 0.10 15.27
CA PHE A 103 -6.70 1.14 16.29
C PHE A 103 -7.31 2.46 15.82
N VAL A 104 -7.03 2.88 14.58
CA VAL A 104 -7.59 4.11 13.98
C VAL A 104 -9.11 4.04 13.95
N PHE A 105 -9.71 2.95 13.49
CA PHE A 105 -11.17 2.81 13.43
C PHE A 105 -11.82 2.97 14.80
N LYS A 106 -11.27 2.27 15.82
CA LYS A 106 -11.76 2.34 17.20
C LYS A 106 -11.61 3.76 17.77
N LYS A 107 -10.46 4.40 17.53
CA LYS A 107 -10.23 5.76 18.03
C LYS A 107 -11.09 6.79 17.34
N THR A 108 -11.25 6.74 16.03
CA THR A 108 -12.18 7.59 15.29
C THR A 108 -13.60 7.43 15.82
N ALA A 109 -14.07 6.19 16.02
CA ALA A 109 -15.41 5.94 16.57
C ALA A 109 -15.57 6.55 17.97
N VAL A 110 -14.60 6.37 18.87
CA VAL A 110 -14.64 6.94 20.23
C VAL A 110 -14.64 8.47 20.21
N VAL A 111 -13.81 9.09 19.36
CA VAL A 111 -13.73 10.55 19.27
C VAL A 111 -15.04 11.14 18.75
N LEU A 112 -15.64 10.54 17.72
CA LEU A 112 -16.90 11.01 17.14
C LEU A 112 -18.10 10.77 18.07
N ASP A 113 -18.18 9.59 18.70
CA ASP A 113 -19.29 9.21 19.59
C ASP A 113 -19.29 10.04 20.88
N LYS A 114 -18.13 10.16 21.53
CA LYS A 114 -18.00 10.87 22.81
C LYS A 114 -17.75 12.36 22.67
N LYS A 115 -17.52 12.84 21.44
CA LYS A 115 -17.03 14.21 21.13
C LYS A 115 -15.78 14.59 21.94
N ASP A 116 -14.95 13.61 22.27
CA ASP A 116 -13.69 13.80 22.99
C ASP A 116 -12.55 14.09 22.00
N TYR A 117 -12.57 15.31 21.47
CA TYR A 117 -11.65 15.74 20.42
C TYR A 117 -10.21 15.88 20.90
N GLY A 118 -9.97 15.92 22.22
CA GLY A 118 -8.62 15.92 22.79
C GLY A 118 -7.85 14.63 22.46
N GLN A 119 -8.57 13.53 22.23
CA GLN A 119 -7.96 12.26 21.82
C GLN A 119 -7.65 12.18 20.33
N ALA A 120 -8.06 13.14 19.50
CA ALA A 120 -7.81 13.10 18.05
C ALA A 120 -6.34 13.37 17.69
N ALA A 121 -5.59 14.06 18.56
CA ALA A 121 -4.18 14.36 18.35
C ALA A 121 -3.33 13.10 18.11
N ILE A 122 -3.70 11.96 18.70
CA ILE A 122 -2.98 10.70 18.47
C ILE A 122 -3.12 10.20 17.02
N LEU A 123 -4.26 10.48 16.37
CA LEU A 123 -4.52 10.07 14.99
C LEU A 123 -3.68 10.91 14.03
N ALA A 124 -3.59 12.22 14.26
CA ALA A 124 -2.74 13.10 13.46
C ALA A 124 -1.25 12.73 13.63
N ARG A 125 -0.80 12.51 14.87
CA ARG A 125 0.56 12.09 15.15
C ARG A 125 0.91 10.76 14.47
N LEU A 126 0.04 9.76 14.56
CA LEU A 126 0.23 8.48 13.88
C LEU A 126 0.42 8.68 12.37
N ASN A 127 -0.43 9.49 11.73
CA ASN A 127 -0.31 9.75 10.30
C ASN A 127 1.03 10.37 9.92
N ARG A 128 1.55 11.31 10.73
CA ARG A 128 2.87 11.91 10.50
C ARG A 128 3.99 10.88 10.64
N GLU A 129 3.96 10.08 11.70
CA GLU A 129 4.99 9.03 11.93
C GLU A 129 5.02 8.00 10.79
N ILE A 130 3.85 7.57 10.30
CA ILE A 130 3.77 6.64 9.16
C ILE A 130 4.22 7.33 7.86
N ALA A 131 3.80 8.57 7.62
CA ALA A 131 4.24 9.32 6.44
C ALA A 131 5.76 9.51 6.41
N ASP A 132 6.39 9.78 7.56
CA ASP A 132 7.85 9.90 7.63
C ASP A 132 8.54 8.56 7.38
N GLY A 133 7.99 7.46 7.87
CA GLY A 133 8.47 6.11 7.56
C GLY A 133 8.32 5.72 6.08
N LEU A 134 7.32 6.25 5.37
CA LEU A 134 7.07 5.96 3.95
C LEU A 134 7.92 6.80 2.98
N LYS A 135 8.42 7.97 3.40
CA LYS A 135 9.34 8.81 2.61
C LYS A 135 10.74 8.22 2.47
N SER A 136 11.08 7.24 3.31
CA SER A 136 12.40 6.62 3.45
C SER A 136 12.54 5.41 2.53
#